data_AF-A0A5E3X1Z7-F1
#
_entry.id   AF-A0A5E3X1Z7-F1
#
_cell.length_a   1.000
_cell.length_b   1.000
_cell.length_c   1.000
_cell.angle_alpha   90.00
_cell.angle_beta   90.00
_cell.angle_gamma   90.00
#
_symmetry.space_group_name_H-M   'P 1'
#
loop_
_entity.id
_entity.type
_entity.pdbx_description
1 polymer ?
#
loop_
_entity_poly.entity_id
_entity_poly.type
_entity_poly.pdbx_seq_one_letter_code
_entity_poly.pdbx_strand_id
1 'polypeptide(L)'
;MSQEHEIPNGVYVSVKANWEPDIKHREDVDDRVAPCILEADDDGRIRPGEIEDLLCCSTTRVVASFFDRDPAIYDWHHIALASNDGTGPVNEIVSALLGKGKDPVRGPVVVLKDAPWRHWARLDKGVDGPKVVQTLWYYMRSGVNVEEEFGTRTLIRLLAEKDD
;
A
#
# COMPACT_ATOMS: atom_id res chain seq x y z
N MET A 1 26.37 -21.44 7.08
CA MET A 1 24.99 -21.05 7.44
C MET A 1 24.73 -19.76 6.72
N SER A 2 24.06 -19.82 5.57
CA SER A 2 23.71 -18.64 4.78
C SER A 2 22.61 -17.91 5.54
N GLN A 3 22.78 -16.63 5.84
CA GLN A 3 21.67 -15.78 6.25
C GLN A 3 20.74 -15.67 5.04
N GLU A 4 19.67 -16.46 5.02
CA GLU A 4 18.53 -16.19 4.14
C GLU A 4 18.07 -14.77 4.47
N HIS A 5 18.29 -13.85 3.54
CA HIS A 5 17.77 -12.50 3.68
C HIS A 5 16.26 -12.62 3.52
N GLU A 6 15.52 -12.43 4.62
CA GLU A 6 14.07 -12.37 4.58
C GLU A 6 13.63 -11.25 3.63
N ILE A 7 12.80 -11.61 2.65
CA ILE A 7 12.30 -10.69 1.65
C ILE A 7 11.16 -9.89 2.29
N PRO A 8 11.20 -8.54 2.30
CA PRO A 8 10.11 -7.72 2.81
C PRO A 8 8.79 -8.07 2.12
N ASN A 9 7.75 -8.35 2.89
CA ASN A 9 6.40 -8.67 2.40
C ASN A 9 5.40 -7.53 2.66
N GLY A 10 5.88 -6.39 3.13
CA GLY A 10 5.10 -5.17 3.31
C GLY A 10 5.97 -3.91 3.27
N VAL A 11 5.28 -2.77 3.29
CA VAL A 11 5.89 -1.44 3.42
C VAL A 11 5.15 -0.66 4.50
N TYR A 12 5.89 -0.11 5.45
CA TYR A 12 5.39 0.80 6.46
C TYR A 12 5.54 2.26 6.00
N VAL A 13 4.43 2.98 5.97
CA VAL A 13 4.37 4.41 5.63
C VAL A 13 4.17 5.20 6.92
N SER A 14 5.26 5.78 7.40
CA SER A 14 5.30 6.56 8.64
C SER A 14 4.67 7.94 8.49
N VAL A 15 4.31 8.53 9.64
CA VAL A 15 3.85 9.92 9.72
C VAL A 15 4.89 10.73 10.50
N LYS A 16 5.28 11.90 9.99
CA LYS A 16 6.14 12.83 10.74
C LYS A 16 5.26 13.81 11.52
N ALA A 17 5.45 13.87 12.84
CA ALA A 17 4.57 14.61 13.75
C ALA A 17 4.66 16.16 13.61
N ASN A 18 5.72 16.70 13.00
CA ASN A 18 6.05 18.14 13.08
C ASN A 18 6.54 18.76 11.74
N TRP A 19 6.25 18.16 10.59
CA TRP A 19 6.63 18.77 9.31
C TRP A 19 5.41 19.41 8.67
N GLU A 20 5.56 20.63 8.14
CA GLU A 20 4.54 21.18 7.24
C GLU A 20 4.30 20.22 6.05
N PRO A 21 3.10 20.24 5.43
CA PRO A 21 2.69 19.38 4.32
C PRO A 21 3.46 19.61 3.01
N ASP A 22 4.78 19.54 3.04
CA ASP A 22 5.62 20.02 1.96
C ASP A 22 6.41 18.88 1.32
N ILE A 23 5.71 17.79 0.97
CA ILE A 23 6.26 16.72 0.14
C ILE A 23 6.41 17.29 -1.28
N LYS A 24 7.60 17.83 -1.57
CA LYS A 24 7.94 18.50 -2.84
C LYS A 24 8.74 17.61 -3.77
N HIS A 25 9.46 16.66 -3.19
CA HIS A 25 10.37 15.77 -3.88
C HIS A 25 10.03 14.32 -3.59
N ARG A 26 10.44 13.42 -4.49
CA ARG A 26 10.17 11.97 -4.33
C ARG A 26 10.92 11.41 -3.12
N GLU A 27 12.09 11.97 -2.84
CA GLU A 27 12.95 11.64 -1.72
C GLU A 27 12.24 11.87 -0.37
N ASP A 28 11.30 12.83 -0.30
CA ASP A 28 10.49 13.06 0.90
C ASP A 28 9.50 11.91 1.17
N VAL A 29 9.09 11.19 0.12
CA VAL A 29 8.27 9.97 0.22
C VAL A 29 9.14 8.79 0.62
N ASP A 30 10.33 8.67 0.02
CA ASP A 30 11.31 7.63 0.32
C ASP A 30 11.67 7.62 1.82
N ASP A 31 11.96 8.79 2.39
CA ASP A 31 12.24 9.00 3.81
C ASP A 31 11.12 8.57 4.77
N ARG A 32 9.89 8.41 4.27
CA ARG A 32 8.71 8.03 5.06
C ARG A 32 8.28 6.59 4.84
N VAL A 33 8.87 5.92 3.85
CA VAL A 33 8.51 4.58 3.40
C VAL A 33 9.64 3.62 3.79
N ALA A 34 9.34 2.70 4.69
CA ALA A 34 10.28 1.67 5.11
C ALA A 34 9.76 0.28 4.70
N PRO A 35 10.58 -0.59 4.08
CA PRO A 35 10.19 -1.99 3.93
C PRO A 35 10.00 -2.63 5.31
N CYS A 36 9.01 -3.48 5.46
CA CYS A 36 8.78 -4.26 6.67
C CYS A 36 8.59 -5.75 6.36
N ILE A 37 8.89 -6.57 7.36
CA ILE A 37 8.69 -8.01 7.34
C ILE A 37 7.62 -8.31 8.38
N LEU A 38 6.53 -8.91 7.94
CA LEU A 38 5.44 -9.40 8.77
C LEU A 38 5.54 -10.91 8.86
N GLU A 39 5.34 -11.47 10.05
CA GLU A 39 5.37 -12.92 10.19
C GLU A 39 4.22 -13.57 9.41
N ALA A 40 4.52 -14.69 8.77
CA ALA A 40 3.54 -15.51 8.10
C ALA A 40 3.32 -16.84 8.84
N ASP A 41 2.13 -17.42 8.69
CA ASP A 41 1.83 -18.79 9.09
C ASP A 41 2.41 -19.79 8.07
N ASP A 42 2.23 -21.08 8.36
CA ASP A 42 2.72 -22.17 7.50
C ASP A 42 2.02 -22.20 6.12
N ASP A 43 0.84 -21.58 6.01
CA ASP A 43 0.11 -21.39 4.74
C ASP A 43 0.62 -20.16 3.96
N GLY A 44 1.59 -19.43 4.50
CA GLY A 44 2.14 -18.22 3.90
C GLY A 44 1.21 -17.02 4.01
N ARG A 45 0.24 -17.02 4.93
CA ARG A 45 -0.63 -15.88 5.23
C ARG A 45 -0.02 -15.06 6.36
N ILE A 46 -0.22 -13.74 6.35
CA ILE A 46 0.21 -12.89 7.47
C ILE A 46 -0.49 -13.38 8.74
N ARG A 47 0.29 -13.57 9.81
CA ARG A 47 -0.25 -14.05 11.08
C ARG A 47 -1.26 -13.03 11.63
N PRO A 48 -2.37 -13.49 12.23
CA PRO A 48 -3.33 -12.59 12.86
C PRO A 48 -2.64 -11.75 13.95
N GLY A 49 -2.86 -10.43 13.92
CA GLY A 49 -2.30 -9.49 14.91
C GLY A 49 -0.99 -8.82 14.51
N GLU A 50 -0.26 -9.34 13.52
CA GLU A 50 1.04 -8.75 13.11
C GLU A 50 0.92 -7.30 12.64
N ILE A 51 -0.17 -7.00 11.92
CA ILE A 51 -0.41 -5.65 11.38
C ILE A 51 -0.86 -4.73 12.51
N GLU A 52 -1.74 -5.20 13.39
CA GLU A 52 -2.19 -4.51 14.59
C GLU A 52 -1.02 -4.15 15.52
N ASP A 53 -0.12 -5.10 15.75
CA ASP A 53 1.07 -4.92 16.57
C ASP A 53 2.03 -3.89 15.94
N LEU A 54 2.27 -3.99 14.62
CA LEU A 54 3.11 -3.02 13.90
C LEU A 54 2.51 -1.60 13.92
N LEU A 55 1.18 -1.48 13.85
CA LEU A 55 0.48 -0.21 13.91
C LEU A 55 0.16 0.24 15.34
N CYS A 56 0.53 -0.55 16.36
CA CYS A 56 0.21 -0.34 17.77
C CYS A 56 -1.29 -0.06 18.00
N CYS A 57 -2.18 -0.82 17.35
CA CYS A 57 -3.64 -0.65 17.46
C CYS A 57 -4.37 -1.97 17.75
N SER A 58 -5.67 -1.87 18.05
CA SER A 58 -6.49 -3.05 18.34
C SER A 58 -7.17 -3.64 17.09
N THR A 59 -7.45 -2.80 16.11
CA THR A 59 -8.11 -3.18 14.86
C THR A 59 -7.61 -2.32 13.71
N THR A 60 -7.56 -2.94 12.54
CA THR A 60 -7.16 -2.29 11.29
C THR A 60 -8.31 -2.25 10.29
N ARG A 61 -8.20 -1.36 9.31
CA ARG A 61 -9.13 -1.29 8.16
C ARG A 61 -8.36 -1.01 6.88
N VAL A 62 -8.87 -1.51 5.77
CA VAL A 62 -8.41 -1.11 4.43
C VAL A 62 -8.86 0.32 4.18
N VAL A 63 -7.91 1.21 3.94
CA VAL A 63 -8.18 2.62 3.61
C VAL A 63 -8.12 2.89 2.12
N ALA A 64 -7.31 2.14 1.37
CA ALA A 64 -7.24 2.25 -0.08
C ALA A 64 -6.80 0.91 -0.71
N SER A 65 -7.27 0.67 -1.92
CA SER A 65 -6.77 -0.36 -2.83
C SER A 65 -6.33 0.33 -4.11
N PHE A 66 -5.10 0.10 -4.57
CA PHE A 66 -4.51 0.87 -5.67
C PHE A 66 -3.58 0.04 -6.55
N PHE A 67 -3.59 0.33 -7.85
CA PHE A 67 -2.71 -0.35 -8.81
C PHE A 67 -1.29 0.22 -8.79
N ASP A 68 -0.33 -0.59 -9.23
CA ASP A 68 1.01 -0.09 -9.57
C ASP A 68 0.91 1.02 -10.65
N ARG A 69 1.81 2.00 -10.62
CA ARG A 69 1.85 3.04 -11.66
C ARG A 69 2.10 2.49 -13.06
N ASP A 70 2.77 1.34 -13.18
CA ASP A 70 3.04 0.72 -14.47
C ASP A 70 1.74 0.12 -15.05
N PRO A 71 1.22 0.64 -16.19
CA PRO A 71 0.00 0.14 -16.80
C PRO A 71 0.09 -1.29 -17.33
N ALA A 72 1.30 -1.83 -17.50
CA ALA A 72 1.51 -3.22 -17.89
C ALA A 72 1.32 -4.20 -16.72
N ILE A 73 1.14 -3.71 -15.50
CA ILE A 73 0.89 -4.49 -14.30
C ILE A 73 -0.61 -4.41 -13.96
N TYR A 74 -1.33 -5.51 -14.21
CA TYR A 74 -2.80 -5.59 -14.08
C TYR A 74 -3.28 -6.79 -13.26
N ASP A 75 -2.39 -7.71 -12.93
CA ASP A 75 -2.67 -8.95 -12.20
C ASP A 75 -2.56 -8.80 -10.67
N TRP A 76 -1.96 -7.71 -10.18
CA TRP A 76 -1.88 -7.39 -8.74
C TRP A 76 -2.17 -5.93 -8.46
N HIS A 77 -2.65 -5.69 -7.24
CA HIS A 77 -2.84 -4.36 -6.69
C HIS A 77 -2.28 -4.32 -5.26
N HIS A 78 -2.12 -3.13 -4.71
CA HIS A 78 -1.70 -2.91 -3.34
C HIS A 78 -2.92 -2.58 -2.48
N ILE A 79 -2.88 -2.98 -1.22
CA ILE A 79 -3.81 -2.54 -0.19
C ILE A 79 -3.07 -1.73 0.86
N ALA A 80 -3.68 -0.64 1.29
CA ALA A 80 -3.22 0.19 2.40
C ALA A 80 -4.12 -0.07 3.62
N LEU A 81 -3.51 -0.44 4.74
CA LEU A 81 -4.16 -0.75 6.02
C LEU A 81 -3.76 0.29 7.07
N ALA A 82 -4.74 0.87 7.75
CA ALA A 82 -4.53 1.84 8.83
C ALA A 82 -5.29 1.40 10.10
N SER A 83 -4.94 2.01 11.23
CA SER A 83 -5.74 1.87 12.46
C SER A 83 -7.19 2.34 12.23
N ASN A 84 -8.14 1.58 12.75
CA ASN A 84 -9.55 1.91 12.68
C ASN A 84 -9.90 3.14 13.55
N ASP A 85 -9.14 3.37 14.63
CA ASP A 85 -9.39 4.45 15.59
C ASP A 85 -9.16 5.84 14.99
N GLY A 86 -8.42 5.94 13.87
CA GLY A 86 -8.25 7.18 13.11
C GLY A 86 -7.53 8.31 13.88
N THR A 87 -6.73 7.96 14.88
CA THR A 87 -6.02 8.93 15.73
C THR A 87 -4.65 9.31 15.16
N GLY A 88 -4.17 10.52 15.47
CA GLY A 88 -2.82 10.99 15.12
C GLY A 88 -2.76 11.98 13.97
N PRO A 89 -1.54 12.35 13.53
CA PRO A 89 -1.35 13.28 12.43
C PRO A 89 -1.79 12.67 11.10
N VAL A 90 -2.07 13.53 10.11
CA VAL A 90 -2.49 13.09 8.77
C VAL A 90 -1.33 12.41 8.05
N ASN A 91 -1.60 11.25 7.47
CA ASN A 91 -0.69 10.58 6.54
C ASN A 91 -0.97 11.11 5.13
N GLU A 92 -0.24 12.16 4.75
CA GLU A 92 -0.44 12.88 3.49
C GLU A 92 -0.21 12.00 2.26
N ILE A 93 0.76 11.08 2.33
CA ILE A 93 1.11 10.17 1.23
C ILE A 93 -0.08 9.27 0.91
N VAL A 94 -0.62 8.60 1.93
CA VAL A 94 -1.72 7.66 1.75
C VAL A 94 -3.04 8.39 1.53
N SER A 95 -3.23 9.56 2.16
CA SER A 95 -4.43 10.38 1.93
C SER A 95 -4.55 10.86 0.48
N ALA A 96 -3.42 11.08 -0.21
CA ALA A 96 -3.43 11.46 -1.62
C ALA A 96 -4.06 10.40 -2.53
N LEU A 97 -4.03 9.12 -2.14
CA LEU A 97 -4.68 8.03 -2.88
C LEU A 97 -6.20 8.22 -2.96
N LEU A 98 -6.81 8.74 -1.89
CA LEU A 98 -8.27 8.82 -1.77
C LEU A 98 -8.90 9.87 -2.69
N GLY A 99 -8.12 10.82 -3.19
CA GLY A 99 -8.62 11.96 -3.95
C GLY A 99 -9.17 13.08 -3.06
N LYS A 100 -9.60 14.17 -3.70
CA LYS A 100 -10.07 15.38 -3.01
C LYS A 100 -11.45 15.15 -2.37
N GLY A 101 -11.62 15.65 -1.14
CA GLY A 101 -12.93 15.66 -0.45
C GLY A 101 -13.27 14.39 0.33
N LYS A 102 -12.37 13.39 0.37
CA LYS A 102 -12.47 12.24 1.28
C LYS A 102 -11.81 12.56 2.62
N ASP A 103 -12.22 11.86 3.67
CA ASP A 103 -11.61 11.99 4.99
C ASP A 103 -10.13 11.56 4.94
N PRO A 104 -9.20 12.36 5.49
CA PRO A 104 -7.78 12.03 5.44
C PRO A 104 -7.47 10.80 6.29
N VAL A 105 -6.53 9.98 5.82
CA VAL A 105 -5.97 8.89 6.59
C VAL A 105 -5.08 9.47 7.69
N ARG A 106 -5.24 9.00 8.92
CA ARG A 106 -4.47 9.45 10.09
C ARG A 106 -3.65 8.30 10.66
N GLY A 107 -2.47 8.63 11.15
CA GLY A 107 -1.53 7.67 11.71
C GLY A 107 -0.77 6.87 10.64
N PRO A 108 0.14 5.98 11.08
CA PRO A 108 0.91 5.14 10.17
C PRO A 108 0.04 4.16 9.40
N VAL A 109 0.57 3.68 8.29
CA VAL A 109 -0.13 2.77 7.36
C VAL A 109 0.81 1.65 6.95
N VAL A 110 0.28 0.44 6.81
CA VAL A 110 0.97 -0.69 6.20
C VAL A 110 0.42 -0.92 4.80
N VAL A 111 1.31 -1.02 3.81
CA VAL A 111 0.99 -1.34 2.42
C VAL A 111 1.43 -2.77 2.13
N LEU A 112 0.52 -3.58 1.62
CA LEU A 112 0.75 -4.96 1.21
C LEU A 112 0.42 -5.13 -0.27
N LYS A 113 1.01 -6.15 -0.89
CA LYS A 113 0.48 -6.70 -2.14
C LYS A 113 -0.79 -7.49 -1.85
N ASP A 114 -1.86 -7.19 -2.57
CA ASP A 114 -3.07 -8.00 -2.58
C ASP A 114 -3.17 -8.77 -3.90
N ALA A 115 -3.29 -10.09 -3.78
CA ALA A 115 -3.45 -10.98 -4.90
C ALA A 115 -4.96 -11.14 -5.21
N PRO A 116 -5.35 -11.34 -6.49
CA PRO A 116 -6.72 -11.66 -6.82
C PRO A 116 -7.22 -12.86 -6.00
N TRP A 117 -8.51 -12.91 -5.67
CA TRP A 117 -9.10 -13.93 -4.79
C TRP A 117 -8.78 -15.40 -5.13
N ARG A 118 -8.41 -15.69 -6.38
CA ARG A 118 -7.99 -17.01 -6.86
C ARG A 118 -6.54 -17.38 -6.52
N HIS A 119 -5.76 -16.44 -5.99
CA HIS A 119 -4.31 -16.53 -5.75
C HIS A 119 -3.90 -16.15 -4.31
N TRP A 120 -4.85 -15.98 -3.39
CA TRP A 120 -4.58 -15.67 -1.97
C TRP A 120 -3.62 -16.63 -1.26
N ALA A 121 -3.42 -17.84 -1.77
CA ALA A 121 -2.44 -18.80 -1.25
C ALA A 121 -0.98 -18.49 -1.63
N ARG A 122 -0.73 -17.43 -2.39
CA ARG A 122 0.61 -16.98 -2.75
C ARG A 122 0.70 -15.49 -2.48
N LEU A 123 1.05 -15.14 -1.24
CA LEU A 123 1.77 -13.89 -1.01
C LEU A 123 3.00 -13.95 -1.92
N ASP A 124 2.96 -13.22 -3.04
CA ASP A 124 4.17 -12.96 -3.81
C ASP A 124 5.13 -12.27 -2.83
N LYS A 125 6.18 -12.99 -2.46
CA LYS A 125 6.86 -12.85 -1.16
C LYS A 125 7.63 -11.53 -1.01
N GLY A 126 7.65 -10.69 -2.05
CA GLY A 126 8.40 -9.44 -2.07
C GLY A 126 7.54 -8.23 -2.42
N VAL A 127 7.48 -7.29 -1.50
CA VAL A 127 7.10 -5.90 -1.78
C VAL A 127 8.39 -5.12 -2.06
N ASP A 128 8.50 -4.59 -3.28
CA ASP A 128 9.61 -3.73 -3.68
C ASP A 128 9.32 -2.29 -3.20
N GLY A 129 9.91 -1.94 -2.06
CA GLY A 129 9.75 -0.61 -1.44
C GLY A 129 9.98 0.55 -2.43
N PRO A 130 11.10 0.59 -3.17
CA PRO A 130 11.32 1.58 -4.22
C PRO A 130 10.20 1.67 -5.27
N LYS A 131 9.61 0.55 -5.70
CA LYS A 131 8.45 0.58 -6.61
C LYS A 131 7.21 1.16 -5.93
N VAL A 132 6.93 0.78 -4.69
CA VAL A 132 5.83 1.35 -3.90
C VAL A 132 5.99 2.86 -3.76
N VAL A 133 7.20 3.36 -3.45
CA VAL A 133 7.51 4.80 -3.40
C VAL A 133 7.19 5.50 -4.72
N GLN A 134 7.63 4.93 -5.85
CA GLN A 134 7.34 5.50 -7.16
C GLN A 134 5.83 5.54 -7.46
N THR A 135 5.11 4.49 -7.08
CA THR A 135 3.66 4.39 -7.27
C THR A 135 2.93 5.42 -6.41
N LEU A 136 3.23 5.51 -5.11
CA LEU A 136 2.64 6.52 -4.21
C LEU A 136 2.93 7.94 -4.70
N TRP A 137 4.18 8.22 -5.10
CA TRP A 137 4.56 9.51 -5.68
C TRP A 137 3.76 9.85 -6.95
N TYR A 138 3.53 8.86 -7.83
CA TYR A 138 2.72 9.06 -9.03
C TYR A 138 1.28 9.49 -8.69
N TYR A 139 0.60 8.82 -7.76
CA TYR A 139 -0.75 9.22 -7.34
C TYR A 139 -0.76 10.62 -6.72
N MET A 140 0.21 10.93 -5.85
CA MET A 140 0.34 12.26 -5.26
C MET A 140 0.49 13.38 -6.30
N ARG A 141 1.24 13.14 -7.39
CA ARG A 141 1.56 14.17 -8.39
C ARG A 141 0.55 14.26 -9.53
N SER A 142 -0.05 13.15 -9.92
CA SER A 142 -1.04 13.12 -11.00
C SER A 142 -2.37 13.71 -10.55
N GLY A 143 -2.70 13.62 -9.26
CA GLY A 143 -4.02 14.00 -8.74
C GLY A 143 -5.13 13.03 -9.15
N VAL A 144 -4.77 11.92 -9.82
CA VAL A 144 -5.66 10.79 -10.10
C VAL A 144 -5.96 10.12 -8.78
N ASN A 145 -7.24 9.88 -8.49
CA ASN A 145 -7.63 9.11 -7.31
C ASN A 145 -7.71 7.62 -7.65
N VAL A 146 -7.64 6.79 -6.61
CA VAL A 146 -7.65 5.33 -6.80
C VAL A 146 -8.95 4.82 -7.42
N GLU A 147 -10.10 5.47 -7.19
CA GLU A 147 -11.38 5.04 -7.76
C GLU A 147 -11.38 5.18 -9.30
N GLU A 148 -10.86 6.29 -9.82
CA GLU A 148 -10.73 6.56 -11.27
C GLU A 148 -9.76 5.59 -11.96
N GLU A 149 -8.58 5.37 -11.35
CA GLU A 149 -7.59 4.44 -11.89
C GLU A 149 -8.11 2.99 -11.84
N PHE A 150 -8.77 2.62 -10.73
CA PHE A 150 -9.30 1.27 -10.56
C PHE A 150 -10.42 0.96 -11.56
N GLY A 151 -11.32 1.90 -11.80
CA GLY A 151 -12.35 1.77 -12.84
C GLY A 151 -11.76 1.59 -14.23
N THR A 152 -10.76 2.41 -14.59
CA THR A 152 -10.10 2.36 -15.90
C THR A 152 -9.36 1.04 -16.11
N ARG A 153 -8.55 0.61 -15.14
CA ARG A 153 -7.76 -0.63 -15.25
C ARG A 153 -8.59 -1.88 -15.19
N THR A 154 -9.63 -1.90 -14.35
CA THR A 154 -10.58 -3.02 -14.31
C THR A 154 -11.29 -3.18 -15.66
N LEU A 155 -11.68 -2.08 -16.29
CA LEU A 155 -12.30 -2.11 -17.62
C LEU A 155 -11.32 -2.64 -18.69
N ILE A 156 -10.07 -2.16 -18.71
CA ILE A 156 -9.03 -2.64 -19.63
C ILE A 156 -8.84 -4.16 -19.46
N ARG A 157 -8.74 -4.64 -18.22
CA ARG A 157 -8.60 -6.07 -17.94
C ARG A 157 -9.78 -6.89 -18.46
N LEU A 158 -11.02 -6.45 -18.20
CA LEU A 158 -12.22 -7.14 -18.68
C LEU A 158 -12.33 -7.16 -20.21
N LEU A 159 -11.81 -6.13 -20.89
CA LEU A 159 -11.77 -6.09 -22.35
C LEU A 159 -10.66 -6.99 -22.91
N ALA A 160 -9.49 -7.02 -22.27
CA ALA A 160 -8.39 -7.90 -22.66
C ALA A 160 -8.73 -9.39 -22.45
N GLU A 161 -9.42 -9.74 -21.36
CA GLU A 161 -9.90 -11.11 -21.10
C GLU A 161 -11.01 -11.58 -22.07
N LYS A 162 -11.57 -10.69 -22.90
CA LYS A 162 -12.59 -11.03 -23.91
C LYS A 162 -12.02 -11.43 -25.28
N ASP A 163 -10.74 -11.15 -25.51
CA ASP A 163 -10.08 -11.41 -26.80
C ASP A 163 -9.25 -12.72 -26.78
N ASP A 164 -9.28 -13.47 -25.68
CA ASP A 164 -8.78 -14.86 -25.53
C ASP A 164 -9.92 -15.89 -25.52
#